data_AF-A0A7X6PD05-F1
#
_entry.id   AF-A0A7X6PD05-F1
#
_cell.length_a   1.000
_cell.length_b   1.000
_cell.length_c   1.000
_cell.angle_alpha   90.00
_cell.angle_beta   90.00
_cell.angle_gamma   90.00
#
_symmetry.space_group_name_H-M   'P 1'
#
loop_
_entity.id
_entity.type
_entity.pdbx_description
1 polymer ?
#
loop_
_entity_poly.entity_id
_entity_poly.type
_entity_poly.pdbx_seq_one_letter_code
_entity_poly.pdbx_strand_id
1 'polypeptide(L)' 'LTGSGSSLRYLPLPEDDPKQRRPDISLARRELGWEPLIDLEAGLKKTIDYFRSVI' A
#
# COMPACT_ATOMS: atom_id res chain seq x y z
N LEU A 1 -3.21 13.24 1.44
CA LEU A 1 -2.58 12.56 2.60
C LEU A 1 -1.25 13.19 3.01
N THR A 2 -0.27 13.34 2.10
CA THR A 2 1.02 13.99 2.42
C THR A 2 0.94 15.53 2.50
N GLY A 3 0.08 16.15 1.68
CA GLY A 3 -0.01 17.61 1.54
C GLY A 3 1.04 18.22 0.58
N SER A 4 1.76 17.39 -0.20
CA SER A 4 2.78 17.87 -1.14
C SER A 4 2.19 18.51 -2.40
N GLY A 5 2.88 19.51 -2.94
CA GLY A 5 2.60 20.13 -4.24
C GLY A 5 3.31 19.47 -5.44
N SER A 6 3.93 18.30 -5.26
CA SER A 6 4.61 17.58 -6.34
C SER A 6 3.64 17.21 -7.48
N SER A 7 4.08 17.40 -8.74
CA SER A 7 3.32 17.02 -9.93
C SER A 7 3.42 15.52 -10.24
N LEU A 8 2.34 14.92 -10.74
CA LEU A 8 2.36 13.54 -11.26
C LEU A 8 2.97 13.50 -12.67
N ARG A 9 3.80 12.49 -12.95
CA ARG A 9 4.30 12.17 -14.30
C ARG A 9 4.05 10.69 -14.58
N TYR A 10 3.59 10.39 -15.78
CA TYR A 10 3.32 9.02 -16.23
C TYR A 10 4.47 8.54 -17.12
N LEU A 11 5.07 7.40 -16.78
CA LEU A 11 6.16 6.78 -17.51
C LEU A 11 5.71 5.38 -17.99
N PRO A 12 6.39 4.80 -18.99
CA PRO A 12 6.10 3.43 -19.43
C PRO A 12 6.21 2.41 -18.29
N LEU A 13 5.36 1.39 -18.33
CA LEU A 13 5.41 0.26 -17.39
C LEU A 13 6.68 -0.57 -17.65
N PRO A 14 7.43 -0.99 -16.61
CA PRO A 14 8.52 -1.95 -16.77
C PRO A 14 8.02 -3.25 -17.41
N GLU A 15 8.85 -3.89 -18.25
CA GLU A 15 8.43 -5.06 -19.05
C GLU A 15 7.97 -6.25 -18.18
N ASP A 16 8.60 -6.45 -17.02
CA ASP A 16 8.33 -7.59 -16.13
C ASP A 16 7.23 -7.30 -15.07
N ASP A 17 6.61 -6.12 -15.09
CA ASP A 17 5.63 -5.74 -14.07
C ASP A 17 4.20 -6.17 -14.45
N PRO A 18 3.58 -7.07 -13.67
CA PRO A 18 2.18 -7.41 -13.89
C PRO A 18 1.29 -6.23 -13.49
N LYS A 19 0.32 -5.92 -14.34
CA LYS A 19 -0.60 -4.78 -14.17
C LYS A 19 -1.49 -4.88 -12.94
N GLN A 20 -1.76 -6.08 -12.44
CA GLN A 20 -2.67 -6.30 -11.32
C GLN A 20 -2.26 -7.49 -10.48
N ARG A 21 -2.43 -7.36 -9.16
CA ARG A 21 -2.31 -8.45 -8.19
C ARG A 21 -3.52 -8.42 -7.26
N ARG A 22 -4.09 -9.59 -6.96
CA ARG A 22 -5.19 -9.75 -6.01
C ARG A 22 -5.04 -11.10 -5.28
N PRO A 23 -4.42 -11.12 -4.10
CA PRO A 23 -4.23 -12.37 -3.36
C PRO A 23 -5.58 -12.87 -2.83
N ASP A 24 -5.80 -14.19 -2.94
CA ASP A 24 -6.81 -14.87 -2.17
C ASP A 24 -6.22 -15.25 -0.79
N ILE A 25 -6.85 -14.75 0.28
CA ILE A 25 -6.41 -14.94 1.67
C ILE A 25 -7.33 -15.89 2.45
N SER A 26 -8.21 -16.63 1.77
CA SER A 26 -9.15 -17.56 2.40
C SER A 26 -8.47 -18.65 3.23
N LEU A 27 -7.28 -19.11 2.81
CA LEU A 27 -6.48 -20.07 3.58
C LEU A 27 -6.04 -19.48 4.93
N ALA A 28 -5.47 -18.27 4.95
CA ALA A 28 -5.01 -17.63 6.19
C ALA A 28 -6.19 -17.32 7.14
N ARG A 29 -7.34 -16.92 6.60
CA ARG A 29 -8.56 -16.72 7.39
C ARG A 29 -9.02 -18.03 8.05
N ARG A 30 -9.04 -19.13 7.29
CA ARG A 30 -9.54 -20.42 7.77
C ARG A 30 -8.61 -21.08 8.78
N GLU A 31 -7.31 -21.14 8.48
CA GLU A 31 -6.36 -21.90 9.29
C GLU A 31 -5.79 -21.09 10.46
N LEU A 32 -5.70 -19.77 10.32
CA LEU A 32 -5.05 -18.90 11.31
C LEU A 32 -6.02 -17.92 11.98
N GLY A 33 -7.28 -17.85 11.54
CA GLY A 33 -8.20 -16.79 11.96
C GLY A 33 -7.70 -15.39 11.61
N TRP A 34 -6.79 -15.28 10.63
CA TRP A 34 -6.07 -14.04 10.35
C TRP A 34 -6.70 -13.26 9.21
N GLU A 35 -6.77 -11.94 9.37
CA GLU A 35 -7.13 -10.99 8.33
C GLU A 35 -6.48 -9.61 8.54
N PRO A 36 -6.31 -8.79 7.50
CA PRO A 36 -5.86 -7.41 7.66
C PRO A 36 -6.90 -6.57 8.42
N LEU A 37 -6.47 -5.91 9.48
CA LEU A 37 -7.32 -5.04 10.32
C LEU A 37 -7.14 -3.54 10.01
N ILE A 38 -6.06 -3.17 9.34
CA ILE A 38 -5.71 -1.79 9.03
C ILE A 38 -6.08 -1.51 7.58
N ASP A 39 -6.96 -0.52 7.36
CA ASP A 39 -7.29 -0.06 6.02
C ASP A 39 -6.14 0.72 5.37
N LEU A 40 -6.26 0.95 4.06
CA LEU A 40 -5.23 1.60 3.26
C LEU A 40 -4.90 3.01 3.77
N GLU A 41 -5.91 3.82 4.10
CA GLU A 41 -5.71 5.21 4.49
C GLU A 41 -5.02 5.31 5.86
N ALA A 42 -5.46 4.51 6.82
CA ALA A 42 -4.88 4.41 8.15
C ALA A 42 -3.41 3.95 8.09
N GLY A 43 -3.12 2.96 7.24
CA GLY A 43 -1.75 2.51 6.98
C GLY A 43 -0.88 3.62 6.37
N LEU A 44 -1.38 4.29 5.34
CA LEU A 44 -0.67 5.38 4.67
C LEU A 44 -0.38 6.56 5.61
N LYS A 45 -1.32 6.95 6.48
CA LYS A 45 -1.09 8.01 7.48
C LYS A 45 0.08 7.70 8.39
N LYS A 46 0.13 6.48 8.95
CA LYS A 46 1.24 6.04 9.81
C LYS A 46 2.59 6.10 9.10
N THR A 47 2.64 5.66 7.84
CA THR A 47 3.85 5.73 7.03
C THR A 47 4.28 7.17 6.77
N ILE A 48 3.35 8.07 6.47
CA ILE A 48 3.64 9.49 6.26
C ILE A 48 4.18 10.13 7.54
N ASP A 49 3.56 9.86 8.69
CA ASP A 49 4.00 10.43 9.97
C ASP A 49 5.40 9.93 10.37
N TYR A 50 5.70 8.65 10.10
CA TYR A 50 7.06 8.14 10.25
C TYR A 50 8.06 8.91 9.39
N PHE A 51 7.79 9.08 8.09
CA PHE A 51 8.73 9.78 7.21
C PHE A 51 8.87 11.27 7.53
N ARG A 52 7.84 11.92 8.08
CA ARG A 52 7.94 13.29 8.59
C ARG A 52 8.84 13.44 9.82
N SER A 53 9.10 12.36 10.55
CA SER A 53 9.93 12.41 11.76
C SER A 53 11.39 12.04 11.50
N VAL A 54 11.69 11.33 10.40
CA VAL A 54 13.04 10.86 10.07
C VAL A 54 13.68 11.56 8.86
N ILE A 55 12.92 12.42 8.17
CA ILE A 55 13.38 13.29 7.07
C ILE A 55 13.22 14.74 7.53
#